data_AF-A0A956F627-F1
#
_entry.id   AF-A0A956F627-F1
#
_cell.length_a   1.000
_cell.length_b   1.000
_cell.length_c   1.000
_cell.angle_alpha   90.00
_cell.angle_beta   90.00
_cell.angle_gamma   90.00
#
_symmetry.space_group_name_H-M   'P 1'
#
loop_
_entity.id
_entity.type
_entity.pdbx_description
1 polymer ?
#
loop_
_entity_poly.entity_id
_entity_poly.type
_entity_poly.pdbx_seq_one_letter_code
_entity_poly.pdbx_strand_id
1 'polypeptide(L)'
;MIGDCCGRLMKCERLSVGLLVAAVSLTGCSSDSASNTENSGGSAGTGVGGSAGSSGSGSAGSGNTGGSGSTGGTASPGGAGGNGGGSAGVSQWAPQAWEDCEANSRAVSAGPTNYREAVDSLMPGDVLTLDAGNYDRGLPIRASGTPGRCIVIQGSASGGTRITGSDAFNLVALYGASYIKIRNLVLM
;
A
#
# COMPACT_ATOMS: atom_id res chain seq x y z
N MET A 1 -3.03 43.79 5.39
CA MET A 1 -3.78 44.05 6.63
C MET A 1 -4.74 42.88 6.83
N ILE A 2 -4.82 42.35 8.05
CA ILE A 2 -5.77 41.31 8.53
C ILE A 2 -5.49 39.90 7.96
N GLY A 3 -5.32 38.84 8.77
CA GLY A 3 -5.40 38.75 10.21
C GLY A 3 -4.89 37.39 10.70
N ASP A 4 -4.27 37.42 11.87
CA ASP A 4 -3.93 36.30 12.74
C ASP A 4 -5.06 35.28 12.90
N CYS A 5 -4.80 34.03 12.53
CA CYS A 5 -5.51 32.88 13.09
C CYS A 5 -4.77 32.39 14.33
N CYS A 6 -4.98 33.16 15.40
CA CYS A 6 -5.16 32.76 16.78
C CYS A 6 -4.86 31.28 17.10
N GLY A 7 -3.78 31.06 17.84
CA GLY A 7 -3.56 29.83 18.57
C GLY A 7 -4.62 29.60 19.65
N ARG A 8 -4.89 28.32 19.92
CA ARG A 8 -5.48 27.93 21.20
C ARG A 8 -4.86 26.63 21.68
N LEU A 9 -3.89 26.81 22.58
CA LEU A 9 -3.53 25.93 23.68
C LEU A 9 -4.74 25.09 24.13
N MET A 10 -4.74 23.78 23.87
CA MET A 10 -5.64 22.87 24.57
C MET A 10 -4.97 22.39 25.86
N LYS A 11 -5.53 22.83 26.98
CA LYS A 11 -5.33 22.29 28.31
C LYS A 11 -5.95 20.89 28.32
N CYS A 12 -5.14 19.83 28.41
CA CYS A 12 -5.62 18.48 28.73
C CYS A 12 -5.97 18.43 30.22
N GLU A 13 -7.18 18.83 30.58
CA GLU A 13 -7.76 18.46 31.88
C GLU A 13 -8.45 17.10 31.75
N ARG A 14 -8.06 16.21 32.67
CA ARG A 14 -8.63 14.89 32.90
C ARG A 14 -10.13 15.03 33.16
N LEU A 15 -10.98 14.44 32.32
CA LEU A 15 -12.37 14.17 32.68
C LEU A 15 -12.69 12.69 32.65
N SER A 16 -13.19 12.24 33.79
CA SER A 16 -13.66 10.92 34.13
C SER A 16 -14.82 10.43 33.27
N VAL A 17 -14.86 9.10 33.16
CA VAL A 17 -15.97 8.21 32.78
C VAL A 17 -17.36 8.87 32.88
N GLY A 18 -18.02 9.02 31.74
CA GLY A 18 -19.40 9.44 31.64
C GLY A 18 -19.88 9.31 30.20
N LEU A 19 -20.51 8.18 29.89
CA LEU A 19 -21.20 7.89 28.64
C LEU A 19 -22.17 9.04 28.29
N LEU A 20 -21.82 9.85 27.30
CA LEU A 20 -22.73 10.79 26.65
C LEU A 20 -22.59 10.64 25.14
N VAL A 21 -23.61 10.06 24.51
CA VAL A 21 -23.79 10.06 23.06
C VAL A 21 -24.09 11.49 22.64
N ALA A 22 -23.06 12.23 22.22
CA ALA A 22 -23.23 13.49 21.51
C ALA A 22 -23.15 13.19 20.00
N ALA A 23 -24.31 13.19 19.35
CA ALA A 23 -24.39 13.25 17.89
C ALA A 23 -23.79 14.59 17.44
N VAL A 24 -22.54 14.57 16.98
CA VAL A 24 -21.93 15.69 16.28
C VAL A 24 -22.31 15.57 14.80
N SER A 25 -23.30 16.36 14.41
CA SER A 25 -23.58 16.64 13.00
C SER A 25 -22.43 17.51 12.47
N LEU A 26 -21.51 16.93 11.69
CA LEU A 26 -20.59 17.72 10.88
C LEU A 26 -21.37 18.29 9.69
N THR A 27 -21.84 19.52 9.84
CA THR A 27 -22.23 20.38 8.72
C THR A 27 -21.01 20.63 7.86
N GLY A 28 -21.12 20.32 6.57
CA GLY A 28 -20.03 20.34 5.61
C GLY A 28 -19.37 21.71 5.44
N CYS A 29 -18.06 21.67 5.26
CA CYS A 29 -17.34 22.69 4.52
C CYS A 29 -17.21 22.19 3.08
N SER A 30 -18.09 22.67 2.21
CA SER A 30 -17.85 22.70 0.78
C SER A 30 -16.73 23.70 0.54
N SER A 31 -15.62 23.24 -0.05
CA SER A 31 -14.64 24.15 -0.64
C SER A 31 -14.86 24.12 -2.14
N ASP A 32 -15.45 25.21 -2.63
CA ASP A 32 -15.71 25.47 -4.04
C ASP A 32 -14.43 25.40 -4.90
N SER A 33 -14.64 24.82 -6.09
CA SER A 33 -13.71 24.75 -7.20
C SER A 33 -13.29 26.14 -7.68
N ALA A 34 -11.98 26.41 -7.71
CA ALA A 34 -11.40 27.47 -8.52
C ALA A 34 -10.56 26.85 -9.64
N SER A 35 -11.16 26.70 -10.81
CA SER A 35 -10.48 26.43 -12.07
C SER A 35 -9.76 27.70 -12.54
N ASN A 36 -8.42 27.73 -12.50
CA ASN A 36 -7.66 28.77 -13.19
C ASN A 36 -7.16 28.21 -14.52
N THR A 37 -7.91 28.50 -15.58
CA THR A 37 -7.48 28.38 -16.97
C THR A 37 -6.76 29.68 -17.33
N GLU A 38 -5.44 29.69 -17.20
CA GLU A 38 -4.61 30.77 -17.78
C GLU A 38 -3.96 30.26 -19.06
N ASN A 39 -4.66 30.54 -20.14
CA ASN A 39 -4.18 30.53 -21.51
C ASN A 39 -3.41 31.85 -21.74
N SER A 40 -2.10 31.76 -21.97
CA SER A 40 -1.34 32.85 -22.57
C SER A 40 -0.20 32.29 -23.42
N GLY A 41 -0.35 32.46 -24.74
CA GLY A 41 0.65 32.11 -25.74
C GLY A 41 1.81 33.10 -25.85
N GLY A 42 2.80 32.71 -26.66
CA GLY A 42 3.97 33.50 -27.04
C GLY A 42 5.19 32.58 -27.19
N SER A 43 5.47 31.99 -28.35
CA SER A 43 6.07 32.54 -29.57
C SER A 43 7.60 32.37 -29.64
N ALA A 44 8.01 31.68 -30.70
CA ALA A 44 9.30 31.68 -31.42
C ALA A 44 10.59 31.28 -30.70
N GLY A 45 11.19 30.18 -31.20
CA GLY A 45 12.58 29.80 -30.96
C GLY A 45 13.02 28.71 -31.94
N THR A 46 13.36 29.12 -33.16
CA THR A 46 14.06 28.32 -34.17
C THR A 46 15.39 27.79 -33.65
N GLY A 47 15.59 26.47 -33.73
CA GLY A 47 16.86 25.80 -33.44
C GLY A 47 17.02 24.57 -34.32
N VAL A 48 17.71 24.76 -35.44
CA VAL A 48 18.11 23.74 -36.42
C VAL A 48 19.24 22.86 -35.87
N GLY A 49 19.19 21.57 -36.19
CA GLY A 49 20.39 20.77 -36.43
C GLY A 49 20.49 19.44 -35.68
N GLY A 50 20.57 18.34 -36.44
CA GLY A 50 21.29 17.14 -35.99
C GLY A 50 20.59 15.81 -36.19
N SER A 51 20.56 15.32 -37.44
CA SER A 51 20.23 13.94 -37.81
C SER A 51 21.27 12.94 -37.31
N ALA A 52 20.85 11.72 -36.91
CA ALA A 52 21.27 10.42 -37.48
C ALA A 52 21.07 9.23 -36.51
N GLY A 53 20.60 8.10 -37.05
CA GLY A 53 20.80 6.75 -36.50
C GLY A 53 19.51 6.02 -36.10
N SER A 54 18.85 5.31 -37.04
CA SER A 54 19.00 3.85 -37.23
C SER A 54 18.18 3.03 -36.21
N SER A 55 16.92 2.71 -36.52
CA SER A 55 16.44 1.45 -37.12
C SER A 55 16.66 0.19 -36.26
N GLY A 56 15.55 -0.42 -35.84
CA GLY A 56 15.52 -1.70 -35.16
C GLY A 56 14.09 -2.25 -35.01
N SER A 57 13.61 -2.86 -36.10
CA SER A 57 12.60 -3.94 -36.22
C SER A 57 11.83 -4.39 -34.98
N GLY A 58 10.50 -4.42 -35.12
CA GLY A 58 9.56 -4.84 -34.09
C GLY A 58 9.45 -6.34 -33.85
N SER A 59 8.51 -6.69 -32.97
CA SER A 59 7.86 -8.00 -32.95
C SER A 59 6.43 -7.80 -32.44
N ALA A 60 5.51 -8.27 -33.28
CA ALA A 60 4.08 -8.30 -33.05
C ALA A 60 3.70 -9.45 -32.10
N GLY A 61 2.51 -9.33 -31.52
CA GLY A 61 1.70 -10.49 -31.13
C GLY A 61 1.75 -10.83 -29.64
N SER A 62 0.69 -10.52 -28.90
CA SER A 62 -0.50 -11.38 -28.88
C SER A 62 -1.46 -10.87 -27.82
N GLY A 63 -2.68 -10.53 -28.25
CA GLY A 63 -3.79 -10.27 -27.33
C GLY A 63 -4.16 -11.57 -26.63
N ASN A 64 -4.38 -11.47 -25.32
CA ASN A 64 -5.03 -12.53 -24.55
C ASN A 64 -6.37 -11.99 -24.02
N THR A 65 -7.38 -12.03 -24.88
CA THR A 65 -8.78 -11.92 -24.47
C THR A 65 -9.26 -13.33 -24.13
N GLY A 66 -9.25 -13.66 -22.84
CA GLY A 66 -9.79 -14.90 -22.32
C GLY A 66 -10.69 -14.59 -21.13
N GLY A 67 -11.99 -14.41 -21.39
CA GLY A 67 -13.03 -14.44 -20.37
C GLY A 67 -13.34 -15.89 -19.97
N SER A 68 -13.59 -16.11 -18.68
CA SER A 68 -14.38 -17.18 -18.08
C SER A 68 -14.53 -16.81 -16.61
N GLY A 69 -15.71 -16.54 -16.06
CA GLY A 69 -16.84 -17.47 -16.02
C GLY A 69 -16.69 -18.38 -14.80
N SER A 70 -16.88 -17.85 -13.58
CA SER A 70 -16.99 -18.69 -12.37
C SER A 70 -18.46 -18.86 -12.00
N THR A 71 -19.07 -19.90 -12.57
CA THR A 71 -20.26 -20.55 -12.03
C THR A 71 -19.83 -21.59 -11.00
N GLY A 72 -20.51 -21.62 -9.85
CA GLY A 72 -20.25 -22.57 -8.78
C GLY A 72 -20.44 -24.03 -9.18
N GLY A 73 -19.81 -24.92 -8.42
CA GLY A 73 -19.97 -26.37 -8.57
C GLY A 73 -19.04 -27.17 -7.67
N THR A 74 -19.59 -27.69 -6.60
CA THR A 74 -19.15 -28.89 -5.85
C THR A 74 -18.74 -30.04 -6.76
N ALA A 75 -17.58 -30.66 -6.53
CA ALA A 75 -17.40 -32.12 -6.37
C ALA A 75 -15.92 -32.52 -6.34
N SER A 76 -15.55 -33.31 -5.34
CA SER A 76 -14.42 -34.24 -5.38
C SER A 76 -14.70 -35.33 -6.42
N PRO A 77 -13.71 -35.79 -7.21
CA PRO A 77 -13.15 -37.13 -6.97
C PRO A 77 -11.65 -37.27 -7.33
N GLY A 78 -11.05 -38.37 -6.88
CA GLY A 78 -9.62 -38.67 -7.00
C GLY A 78 -9.09 -38.91 -8.42
N GLY A 79 -7.78 -38.73 -8.58
CA GLY A 79 -7.04 -39.06 -9.79
C GLY A 79 -5.54 -39.08 -9.51
N ALA A 80 -4.95 -40.28 -9.62
CA ALA A 80 -3.53 -40.57 -9.48
C ALA A 80 -2.78 -40.40 -10.82
N GLY A 81 -1.46 -40.14 -10.72
CA GLY A 81 -0.50 -40.07 -11.82
C GLY A 81 -0.07 -38.64 -12.11
N GLY A 82 1.17 -38.19 -11.92
CA GLY A 82 2.46 -38.87 -11.91
C GLY A 82 3.33 -38.20 -12.97
N ASN A 83 4.27 -37.34 -12.57
CA ASN A 83 5.60 -37.26 -13.19
C ASN A 83 6.55 -36.43 -12.32
N GLY A 84 7.66 -37.07 -11.96
CA GLY A 84 8.68 -36.55 -11.07
C GLY A 84 9.62 -35.55 -11.73
N GLY A 85 10.00 -34.56 -10.93
CA GLY A 85 11.18 -33.73 -11.07
C GLY A 85 11.52 -33.24 -9.67
N GLY A 86 12.50 -33.86 -9.03
CA GLY A 86 12.71 -33.80 -7.60
C GLY A 86 12.96 -32.40 -7.03
N SER A 87 12.20 -32.06 -6.00
CA SER A 87 12.74 -31.37 -4.82
C SER A 87 12.35 -32.20 -3.60
N ALA A 88 13.33 -32.95 -3.12
CA ALA A 88 13.18 -33.79 -1.95
C ALA A 88 12.99 -32.92 -0.70
N GLY A 89 11.87 -33.10 -0.01
CA GLY A 89 11.89 -33.21 1.45
C GLY A 89 11.76 -31.95 2.29
N VAL A 90 11.55 -30.76 1.73
CA VAL A 90 10.88 -29.72 2.54
C VAL A 90 9.41 -30.09 2.56
N SER A 91 8.86 -30.31 3.75
CA SER A 91 7.42 -30.43 3.97
C SER A 91 6.73 -29.32 3.19
N GLN A 92 6.15 -29.65 2.06
CA GLN A 92 5.31 -28.77 1.28
C GLN A 92 4.00 -28.70 2.06
N TRP A 93 4.01 -27.96 3.18
CA TRP A 93 2.80 -27.56 3.87
C TRP A 93 1.88 -27.03 2.78
N ALA A 94 0.68 -27.61 2.67
CA ALA A 94 -0.24 -27.22 1.61
C ALA A 94 -0.30 -25.69 1.56
N PRO A 95 -0.14 -25.08 0.37
CA PRO A 95 -0.10 -23.64 0.24
C PRO A 95 -1.31 -23.10 0.98
N GLN A 96 -1.03 -22.28 1.98
CA GLN A 96 -2.06 -21.87 2.89
C GLN A 96 -2.98 -20.92 2.12
N ALA A 97 -4.30 -20.98 2.34
CA ALA A 97 -5.23 -20.07 1.64
C ALA A 97 -4.93 -18.57 1.89
N TRP A 98 -4.14 -18.25 2.92
CA TRP A 98 -3.65 -16.89 3.18
C TRP A 98 -2.41 -16.52 2.35
N GLU A 99 -1.72 -17.46 1.70
CA GLU A 99 -0.60 -17.19 0.80
C GLU A 99 -1.05 -16.58 -0.53
N ASP A 100 -2.29 -16.82 -0.96
CA ASP A 100 -2.84 -16.33 -2.25
C ASP A 100 -3.59 -15.00 -2.17
N CYS A 101 -3.59 -14.30 -1.03
CA CYS A 101 -4.36 -13.05 -0.87
C CYS A 101 -3.68 -11.78 -1.44
N GLU A 102 -2.65 -11.91 -2.28
CA GLU A 102 -2.00 -10.75 -2.94
C GLU A 102 -2.79 -10.32 -4.18
N ALA A 103 -3.99 -9.79 -3.94
CA ALA A 103 -4.75 -9.13 -4.99
C ALA A 103 -4.07 -7.79 -5.35
N ASN A 104 -3.34 -7.77 -6.47
CA ASN A 104 -2.70 -6.59 -7.05
C ASN A 104 -3.68 -5.41 -7.21
N SER A 105 -3.77 -4.55 -6.20
CA SER A 105 -4.66 -3.37 -6.24
C SER A 105 -3.85 -2.11 -6.49
N ARG A 106 -3.05 -1.69 -5.50
CA ARG A 106 -2.28 -0.44 -5.56
C ARG A 106 -0.93 -0.62 -4.89
N ALA A 107 0.13 -0.21 -5.58
CA ALA A 107 1.47 -0.11 -5.01
C ALA A 107 1.67 1.29 -4.42
N VAL A 108 2.13 1.36 -3.17
CA VAL A 108 2.48 2.59 -2.46
C VAL A 108 3.94 2.49 -2.04
N SER A 109 4.74 3.52 -2.32
CA SER A 109 6.12 3.62 -1.81
C SER A 109 6.18 4.68 -0.72
N ALA A 110 6.89 4.39 0.36
CA ALA A 110 7.12 5.37 1.41
C ALA A 110 8.49 5.19 2.06
N GLY A 111 9.09 6.31 2.46
CA GLY A 111 10.34 6.34 3.20
C GLY A 111 10.13 6.60 4.70
N PRO A 112 11.23 6.74 5.46
CA PRO A 112 11.20 6.93 6.91
C PRO A 112 10.37 8.11 7.41
N THR A 113 10.22 9.16 6.59
CA THR A 113 9.52 10.39 6.96
C THR A 113 8.00 10.28 6.82
N ASN A 114 7.51 9.60 5.77
CA ASN A 114 6.09 9.59 5.36
C ASN A 114 5.39 8.23 5.51
N TYR A 115 6.08 7.15 5.89
CA TYR A 115 5.46 5.82 5.95
C TYR A 115 4.24 5.70 6.87
N ARG A 116 4.14 6.50 7.94
CA ARG A 116 2.96 6.43 8.83
C ARG A 116 1.67 6.87 8.13
N GLU A 117 1.75 7.96 7.39
CA GLU A 117 0.63 8.45 6.57
C GLU A 117 0.28 7.41 5.50
N ALA A 118 1.30 6.78 4.89
CA ALA A 118 1.10 5.70 3.93
C ALA A 118 0.38 4.50 4.56
N VAL A 119 0.82 4.04 5.75
CA VAL A 119 0.22 2.93 6.50
C VAL A 119 -1.24 3.22 6.86
N ASP A 120 -1.55 4.44 7.31
CA ASP A 120 -2.91 4.84 7.66
C ASP A 120 -3.83 4.95 6.42
N SER A 121 -3.26 5.12 5.23
CA SER A 121 -4.00 5.20 3.96
C SER A 121 -4.24 3.85 3.26
N LEU A 122 -3.72 2.74 3.82
CA LEU A 122 -3.78 1.43 3.15
C LEU A 122 -5.20 0.88 3.10
N MET A 123 -5.59 0.40 1.92
CA MET A 123 -6.84 -0.30 1.67
C MET A 123 -6.61 -1.80 1.46
N PRO A 124 -7.63 -2.66 1.63
CA PRO A 124 -7.51 -4.09 1.34
C PRO A 124 -6.97 -4.38 -0.07
N GLY A 125 -5.89 -5.15 -0.16
CA GLY A 125 -5.19 -5.46 -1.42
C GLY A 125 -4.03 -4.52 -1.77
N ASP A 126 -3.78 -3.49 -0.97
CA ASP A 126 -2.66 -2.58 -1.20
C ASP A 126 -1.31 -3.22 -0.83
N VAL A 127 -0.28 -2.82 -1.56
CA VAL A 127 1.11 -3.20 -1.32
C VAL A 127 1.92 -1.96 -0.98
N LEU A 128 2.30 -1.82 0.29
CA LEU A 128 3.24 -0.80 0.76
C LEU A 128 4.67 -1.33 0.66
N THR A 129 5.50 -0.66 -0.14
CA THR A 129 6.95 -0.86 -0.18
C THR A 129 7.63 0.24 0.62
N LEU A 130 8.39 -0.17 1.63
CA LEU A 130 9.19 0.71 2.46
C LEU A 130 10.58 0.87 1.85
N ASP A 131 10.98 2.11 1.59
CA ASP A 131 12.31 2.42 1.09
C ASP A 131 13.38 1.99 2.11
N ALA A 132 14.61 1.81 1.65
CA ALA A 132 15.73 1.52 2.55
C ALA A 132 15.93 2.69 3.53
N GLY A 133 16.14 2.38 4.81
CA GLY A 133 16.26 3.40 5.86
C GLY A 133 15.97 2.85 7.25
N ASN A 134 16.16 3.71 8.25
CA ASN A 134 15.84 3.43 9.65
C ASN A 134 14.48 4.03 10.01
N TYR A 135 13.64 3.23 10.68
CA TYR A 135 12.28 3.57 11.04
C TYR A 135 12.13 3.55 12.57
N ASP A 136 12.55 4.65 13.21
CA ASP A 136 12.70 4.75 14.68
C ASP A 136 11.38 4.92 15.46
N ARG A 137 10.24 5.00 14.75
CA ARG A 137 8.92 5.23 15.36
C ARG A 137 8.03 3.98 15.38
N GLY A 138 8.62 2.81 15.11
CA GLY A 138 7.93 1.54 14.98
C GLY A 138 6.92 1.51 13.83
N LEU A 139 6.18 0.41 13.70
CA LEU A 139 5.21 0.18 12.64
C LEU A 139 3.83 -0.14 13.24
N PRO A 140 3.04 0.89 13.62
CA PRO A 140 1.67 0.67 14.07
C PRO A 140 0.76 0.42 12.88
N ILE A 141 0.04 -0.70 12.89
CA ILE A 141 -0.87 -1.10 11.82
C ILE A 141 -2.27 -1.24 12.41
N ARG A 142 -3.19 -0.44 11.88
CA ARG A 142 -4.62 -0.42 12.26
C ARG A 142 -5.55 -0.86 11.13
N ALA A 143 -5.01 -1.03 9.93
CA ALA A 143 -5.77 -1.44 8.76
C ALA A 143 -6.09 -2.94 8.82
N SER A 144 -7.19 -3.32 8.18
CA SER A 144 -7.61 -4.70 8.00
C SER A 144 -7.85 -4.95 6.52
N GLY A 145 -7.21 -5.99 5.99
CA GLY A 145 -7.54 -6.52 4.67
C GLY A 145 -8.85 -7.32 4.68
N THR A 146 -9.12 -8.01 3.59
CA THR A 146 -10.26 -8.95 3.48
C THR A 146 -9.76 -10.31 2.96
N PRO A 147 -10.52 -11.40 3.12
CA PRO A 147 -10.20 -12.67 2.47
C PRO A 147 -9.88 -12.46 0.97
N GLY A 148 -8.73 -12.96 0.52
CA GLY A 148 -8.26 -12.79 -0.86
C GLY A 148 -7.66 -11.41 -1.21
N ARG A 149 -7.73 -10.40 -0.32
CA ARG A 149 -7.15 -9.06 -0.51
C ARG A 149 -6.41 -8.60 0.75
N CYS A 150 -5.26 -9.20 1.00
CA CYS A 150 -4.41 -8.80 2.11
C CYS A 150 -3.74 -7.46 1.84
N ILE A 151 -3.41 -6.77 2.92
CA ILE A 151 -2.51 -5.62 2.88
C ILE A 151 -1.09 -6.18 3.03
N VAL A 152 -0.22 -5.88 2.07
CA VAL A 152 1.18 -6.32 2.09
C VAL A 152 2.05 -5.14 2.47
N ILE A 153 2.84 -5.28 3.52
CA ILE A 153 3.87 -4.32 3.91
C ILE A 153 5.22 -5.00 3.74
N GLN A 154 6.04 -4.48 2.84
CA GLN A 154 7.32 -5.06 2.51
C GLN A 154 8.45 -4.05 2.58
N GLY A 155 9.62 -4.48 3.03
CA GLY A 155 10.85 -3.71 2.84
C GLY A 155 11.31 -3.72 1.39
N SER A 156 12.26 -2.84 1.08
CA SER A 156 12.91 -2.78 -0.22
C SER A 156 13.50 -4.14 -0.60
N ALA A 157 13.37 -4.52 -1.87
CA ALA A 157 13.96 -5.76 -2.40
C ALA A 157 15.50 -5.77 -2.29
N SER A 158 16.12 -4.59 -2.27
CA SER A 158 17.57 -4.45 -2.02
C SER A 158 17.96 -4.61 -0.54
N GLY A 159 16.98 -4.79 0.35
CA GLY A 159 17.16 -4.81 1.80
C GLY A 159 17.36 -3.41 2.38
N GLY A 160 17.88 -3.34 3.60
CA GLY A 160 18.20 -2.08 4.27
C GLY A 160 17.01 -1.36 4.92
N THR A 161 15.80 -1.89 4.84
CA THR A 161 14.66 -1.43 5.64
C THR A 161 14.79 -1.96 7.07
N ARG A 162 15.11 -1.08 8.01
CA ARG A 162 15.36 -1.40 9.42
C ARG A 162 14.30 -0.74 10.29
N ILE A 163 13.47 -1.54 10.96
CA ILE A 163 12.62 -1.03 12.02
C ILE A 163 13.42 -1.11 13.32
N THR A 164 13.68 0.04 13.91
CA THR A 164 14.42 0.18 15.16
C THR A 164 13.45 0.34 16.30
N GLY A 165 13.61 -0.50 17.33
CA GLY A 165 12.80 -0.42 18.53
C GLY A 165 13.21 0.78 19.36
N SER A 166 12.28 1.29 20.16
CA SER A 166 12.64 2.15 21.29
C SER A 166 11.90 1.67 22.54
N ASP A 167 12.41 2.05 23.69
CA ASP A 167 11.80 1.86 24.99
C ASP A 167 10.42 2.55 25.12
N ALA A 168 10.05 3.41 24.16
CA ALA A 168 8.75 4.04 24.08
C ALA A 168 7.75 3.32 23.14
N PHE A 169 8.19 2.48 22.19
CA PHE A 169 7.31 1.90 21.16
C PHE A 169 7.66 0.46 20.78
N ASN A 170 6.62 -0.34 20.50
CA ASN A 170 6.80 -1.64 19.88
C ASN A 170 7.31 -1.49 18.43
N LEU A 171 8.20 -2.39 18.02
CA LEU A 171 8.69 -2.52 16.65
C LEU A 171 7.55 -2.64 15.64
N VAL A 172 6.63 -3.56 15.90
CA VAL A 172 5.41 -3.76 15.12
C VAL A 172 4.26 -3.86 16.10
N ALA A 173 3.24 -3.04 15.91
CA ALA A 173 2.05 -3.04 16.76
C ALA A 173 0.80 -3.23 15.90
N LEU A 174 0.11 -4.35 16.09
CA LEU A 174 -1.11 -4.69 15.36
C LEU A 174 -2.33 -4.38 16.23
N TYR A 175 -3.20 -3.49 15.77
CA TYR A 175 -4.41 -3.09 16.51
C TYR A 175 -5.65 -3.32 15.68
N GLY A 176 -6.41 -4.37 16.00
CA GLY A 176 -7.60 -4.74 15.21
C GLY A 176 -7.28 -5.04 13.74
N ALA A 177 -6.02 -5.38 13.45
CA ALA A 177 -5.55 -5.69 12.11
C ALA A 177 -5.86 -7.15 11.75
N SER A 178 -6.24 -7.38 10.51
CA SER A 178 -6.51 -8.71 9.96
C SER A 178 -6.07 -8.78 8.50
N TYR A 179 -5.76 -9.98 8.00
CA TYR A 179 -5.30 -10.19 6.62
C TYR A 179 -4.11 -9.28 6.23
N ILE A 180 -3.07 -9.26 7.06
CA ILE A 180 -1.84 -8.50 6.85
C ILE A 180 -0.68 -9.45 6.54
N LYS A 181 0.15 -9.09 5.56
CA LYS A 181 1.43 -9.73 5.27
C LYS A 181 2.57 -8.75 5.53
N ILE A 182 3.56 -9.17 6.30
CA ILE A 182 4.77 -8.38 6.57
C ILE A 182 5.97 -9.19 6.10
N ARG A 183 6.79 -8.62 5.22
CA ARG A 183 7.98 -9.31 4.67
C ARG A 183 9.17 -8.39 4.45
N ASN A 184 10.36 -8.97 4.32
CA ASN A 184 11.60 -8.27 3.99
C ASN A 184 11.95 -7.10 4.92
N LEU A 185 11.57 -7.19 6.21
CA LEU A 185 11.94 -6.21 7.22
C LEU A 185 13.06 -6.75 8.10
N VAL A 186 14.01 -5.88 8.45
CA VAL A 186 14.99 -6.16 9.51
C VAL A 186 14.48 -5.51 10.79
N LEU A 187 14.38 -6.30 11.86
CA LEU A 187 13.99 -5.84 13.19
C LEU A 187 15.24 -5.72 14.06
N MET A 188 15.46 -4.56 14.67
CA MET A 188 16.62 -4.27 15.52
C MET A 188 16.23 -3.76 16.89
#